data_AF-A0A2G9Y272-F1
#
_entry.id   AF-A0A2G9Y272-F1
#
_cell.length_a   1.000
_cell.length_b   1.000
_cell.length_c   1.000
_cell.angle_alpha   90.00
_cell.angle_beta   90.00
_cell.angle_gamma   90.00
#
_symmetry.space_group_name_H-M   'P 1'
#
loop_
_entity.id
_entity.type
_entity.pdbx_description
1 polymer ?
#
loop_
_entity_poly.entity_id
_entity_poly.type
_entity_poly.pdbx_seq_one_letter_code
_entity_poly.pdbx_strand_id
1 'polypeptide(L)'
;TETKQLQLSPMVIEEPNLSHDHYTLKIEIPPTDKKEEREKRKNEIKNIRKLLKEVDNLYQKDLEEIPTIHFDKHLYTPLVVYDKHKEFIKSEPVKLNDGETEFVRKLRDHIKQNQVKDKEIFLLRNLSRIGVGFFQNSGFYPDFIMWIKENEKQTMVFIDPKGIRNTGNFNDEKIQLHKNIKDLEKEINKSNIKLESMILSVSEYKNVKKNFEVGKTKKEEFENNHILFMDDENLINKVFTCVCDMKNIYEGVE
;
A
#
# COMPACT_ATOMS: atom_id res chain seq x y z
N THR A 1 17.34 7.21 22.94
CA THR A 1 18.32 6.39 22.20
C THR A 1 17.85 4.95 22.27
N GLU A 2 16.85 4.61 21.45
CA GLU A 2 16.21 3.28 21.46
C GLU A 2 16.16 2.63 20.06
N THR A 3 16.92 3.14 19.09
CA THR A 3 16.86 2.68 17.69
C THR A 3 17.77 1.48 17.38
N LYS A 4 18.24 0.74 18.38
CA LYS A 4 19.42 -0.14 18.21
C LYS A 4 19.17 -1.62 17.92
N GLN A 5 17.94 -2.10 17.73
CA GLN A 5 17.74 -3.53 17.48
C GLN A 5 16.60 -3.79 16.50
N LEU A 6 16.84 -3.56 15.21
CA LEU A 6 16.07 -4.24 14.17
C LEU A 6 16.63 -5.67 14.08
N GLN A 7 15.80 -6.72 14.16
CA GLN A 7 16.26 -8.11 14.14
C GLN A 7 15.70 -8.84 12.91
N LEU A 8 16.58 -9.56 12.21
CA LEU A 8 16.21 -10.41 11.08
C LEU A 8 15.56 -11.70 11.57
N SER A 9 14.29 -11.92 11.22
CA SER A 9 13.58 -13.19 11.40
C SER A 9 13.09 -13.72 10.05
N PRO A 10 13.28 -15.01 9.74
CA PRO A 10 12.83 -15.60 8.48
C PRO A 10 11.29 -15.70 8.42
N MET A 11 10.70 -15.42 7.26
CA MET A 11 9.26 -15.64 7.02
C MET A 11 8.94 -17.14 6.93
N VAL A 12 7.92 -17.58 7.67
CA VAL A 12 7.40 -18.96 7.64
C VAL A 12 6.02 -18.98 6.97
N ILE A 13 5.64 -20.08 6.34
CA ILE A 13 4.34 -20.23 5.63
C ILE A 13 3.14 -20.02 6.57
N GLU A 14 3.32 -20.26 7.87
CA GLU A 14 2.29 -20.11 8.92
C GLU A 14 2.08 -18.66 9.40
N GLU A 15 2.74 -17.67 8.79
CA GLU A 15 2.62 -16.26 9.16
C GLU A 15 1.18 -15.75 8.96
N PRO A 16 0.61 -14.94 9.88
CA PRO A 16 -0.79 -14.50 9.80
C PRO A 16 -1.09 -13.64 8.57
N ASN A 17 -0.05 -13.09 7.93
CA ASN A 17 -0.18 -12.47 6.62
C ASN A 17 -0.66 -13.53 5.62
N LEU A 18 0.06 -14.64 5.50
CA LEU A 18 -0.15 -15.70 4.50
C LEU A 18 -1.29 -16.67 4.84
N SER A 19 -1.85 -16.60 6.05
CA SER A 19 -2.90 -17.51 6.53
C SER A 19 -4.32 -17.17 6.06
N HIS A 20 -4.52 -16.05 5.34
CA HIS A 20 -5.84 -15.65 4.85
C HIS A 20 -6.05 -16.16 3.42
N ASP A 21 -6.71 -17.31 3.29
CA ASP A 21 -7.10 -17.92 2.02
C ASP A 21 -8.48 -17.48 1.52
N HIS A 22 -9.27 -16.77 2.35
CA HIS A 22 -10.62 -16.31 1.99
C HIS A 22 -10.97 -14.94 2.59
N TYR A 23 -11.85 -14.21 1.88
CA TYR A 23 -12.51 -13.00 2.39
C TYR A 23 -13.91 -13.33 2.90
N THR A 24 -14.24 -12.88 4.11
CA THR A 24 -15.61 -12.91 4.62
C THR A 24 -16.26 -11.54 4.47
N LEU A 25 -17.32 -11.44 3.67
CA LEU A 25 -18.11 -10.21 3.52
C LEU A 25 -19.28 -10.21 4.51
N LYS A 26 -19.33 -9.20 5.38
CA LYS A 26 -20.44 -8.94 6.31
C LYS A 26 -21.23 -7.75 5.76
N ILE A 27 -22.40 -8.04 5.20
CA ILE A 27 -23.28 -7.02 4.60
C ILE A 27 -24.51 -6.87 5.49
N GLU A 28 -24.64 -5.71 6.10
CA GLU A 28 -25.75 -5.39 6.99
C GLU A 28 -26.65 -4.36 6.32
N ILE A 29 -27.95 -4.43 6.61
CA ILE A 29 -28.91 -3.37 6.26
C ILE A 29 -29.10 -2.55 7.53
N PRO A 30 -28.55 -1.32 7.59
CA PRO A 30 -28.75 -0.41 8.70
C PRO A 30 -30.23 -0.26 9.08
N PRO A 31 -30.56 -0.34 10.38
CA PRO A 31 -31.93 -0.19 10.85
C PRO A 31 -32.48 1.23 10.63
N THR A 32 -31.60 2.20 10.37
CA THR A 32 -31.91 3.60 10.09
C THR A 32 -32.39 3.85 8.66
N ASP A 33 -32.30 2.87 7.76
CA ASP A 33 -32.68 3.03 6.36
C ASP A 33 -34.18 3.27 6.19
N LYS A 34 -34.52 4.22 5.32
CA LYS A 34 -35.91 4.40 4.89
C LYS A 34 -36.35 3.22 4.02
N LYS A 35 -37.66 3.00 3.92
CA LYS A 35 -38.25 1.86 3.18
C LYS A 35 -37.69 1.71 1.76
N GLU A 36 -37.54 2.81 1.02
CA GLU A 36 -37.01 2.82 -0.34
C GLU A 36 -35.52 2.41 -0.41
N GLU A 37 -34.68 3.00 0.44
CA GLU A 37 -33.25 2.65 0.57
C GLU A 37 -33.06 1.18 0.97
N ARG A 38 -33.94 0.69 1.84
CA ARG A 38 -33.95 -0.70 2.30
C ARG A 38 -34.22 -1.67 1.16
N GLU A 39 -35.19 -1.39 0.30
CA GLU A 39 -35.48 -2.21 -0.88
C GLU A 39 -34.35 -2.14 -1.91
N LYS A 40 -33.76 -0.95 -2.12
CA LYS A 40 -32.57 -0.80 -2.96
C LYS A 40 -31.41 -1.67 -2.44
N ARG A 41 -31.11 -1.64 -1.14
CA ARG A 41 -30.06 -2.46 -0.53
C ARG A 41 -30.35 -3.95 -0.59
N LYS A 42 -31.61 -4.38 -0.42
CA LYS A 42 -32.00 -5.79 -0.63
C LYS A 42 -31.69 -6.26 -2.05
N ASN A 43 -31.99 -5.43 -3.05
CA ASN A 43 -31.68 -5.74 -4.45
C ASN A 43 -30.16 -5.79 -4.69
N GLU A 44 -29.39 -4.86 -4.13
CA GLU A 44 -27.93 -4.89 -4.21
C GLU A 44 -27.34 -6.16 -3.56
N ILE A 45 -27.80 -6.53 -2.37
CA ILE A 45 -27.39 -7.78 -1.69
C ILE A 45 -27.72 -9.01 -2.54
N LYS A 46 -28.89 -9.02 -3.19
CA LYS A 46 -29.29 -10.11 -4.09
C LYS A 46 -28.34 -10.22 -5.29
N ASN A 47 -27.95 -9.09 -5.88
CA ASN A 47 -27.01 -9.03 -6.99
C ASN A 47 -25.61 -9.51 -6.56
N ILE A 48 -25.12 -9.03 -5.41
CA ILE A 48 -23.85 -9.48 -4.82
C ILE A 48 -23.85 -11.00 -4.60
N ARG A 49 -24.92 -11.56 -4.02
CA ARG A 49 -25.05 -13.02 -3.83
C ARG A 49 -25.05 -13.81 -5.14
N LYS A 50 -25.57 -13.23 -6.23
CA LYS A 50 -25.54 -13.86 -7.55
C LYS A 50 -24.12 -13.88 -8.11
N LEU A 51 -23.41 -12.74 -8.01
CA LEU A 51 -22.03 -12.60 -8.45
C LEU A 51 -21.07 -13.53 -7.69
N LEU A 52 -21.27 -13.68 -6.37
CA LEU A 52 -20.46 -14.61 -5.56
C LEU A 52 -20.63 -16.09 -5.96
N LYS A 53 -21.67 -16.46 -6.73
CA LYS A 53 -21.78 -17.82 -7.28
C LYS A 53 -20.93 -18.02 -8.54
N GLU A 54 -20.53 -16.93 -9.17
CA GLU A 54 -19.65 -16.90 -10.34
C GLU A 54 -18.25 -16.51 -9.88
N VAL A 55 -17.68 -17.32 -8.96
CA VAL A 55 -16.46 -16.99 -8.21
C VAL A 55 -15.30 -16.59 -9.12
N ASP A 56 -15.18 -17.23 -10.29
CA ASP A 56 -14.14 -16.95 -11.28
C ASP A 56 -14.13 -15.47 -11.74
N ASN A 57 -15.28 -14.80 -11.75
CA ASN A 57 -15.38 -13.39 -12.14
C ASN A 57 -14.75 -12.43 -11.12
N LEU A 58 -14.64 -12.81 -9.84
CA LEU A 58 -14.01 -11.99 -8.78
C LEU A 58 -12.50 -11.89 -8.93
N TYR A 59 -11.88 -12.93 -9.50
CA TYR A 59 -10.43 -13.06 -9.65
C TYR A 59 -9.93 -12.62 -11.03
N GLN A 60 -10.80 -12.02 -11.86
CA GLN A 60 -10.47 -11.65 -13.25
C GLN A 60 -10.70 -10.17 -13.56
N LYS A 61 -11.51 -9.47 -12.76
CA LYS A 61 -11.87 -8.07 -12.99
C LYS A 61 -12.29 -7.37 -11.71
N ASP A 62 -12.23 -6.05 -11.72
CA ASP A 62 -12.85 -5.23 -10.68
C ASP A 62 -14.37 -5.45 -10.69
N LEU A 63 -14.98 -5.54 -9.52
CA LEU A 63 -16.43 -5.52 -9.38
C LEU A 63 -16.86 -4.22 -8.72
N GLU A 64 -17.86 -3.55 -9.30
CA GLU A 64 -18.46 -2.36 -8.70
C GLU A 64 -19.45 -2.76 -7.59
N GLU A 65 -20.08 -3.93 -7.71
CA GLU A 65 -21.04 -4.45 -6.75
C GLU A 65 -20.39 -4.77 -5.40
N ILE A 66 -19.17 -5.33 -5.44
CA ILE A 66 -18.29 -5.56 -4.29
C ILE A 66 -17.03 -4.75 -4.59
N PRO A 67 -16.81 -3.59 -3.95
CA PRO A 67 -15.72 -2.68 -4.32
C PRO A 67 -14.40 -3.42 -4.17
N THR A 68 -13.87 -3.88 -5.29
CA THR A 68 -12.69 -4.74 -5.34
C THR A 68 -11.74 -4.21 -6.39
N ILE A 69 -10.45 -4.37 -6.12
CA ILE A 69 -9.40 -4.17 -7.11
C ILE A 69 -8.80 -5.52 -7.44
N HIS A 70 -8.89 -5.89 -8.71
CA HIS A 70 -8.13 -6.98 -9.27
C HIS A 70 -6.74 -6.49 -9.67
N PHE A 71 -5.70 -7.14 -9.15
CA PHE A 71 -4.32 -6.80 -9.41
C PHE A 71 -3.47 -8.07 -9.45
N ASP A 72 -3.27 -8.66 -10.63
CA ASP A 72 -2.57 -9.96 -10.83
C ASP A 72 -1.16 -10.05 -10.22
N LYS A 73 -0.59 -8.90 -9.88
CA LYS A 73 0.71 -8.76 -9.24
C LYS A 73 0.62 -8.65 -7.71
N HIS A 74 -0.56 -8.85 -7.11
CA HIS A 74 -0.76 -8.82 -5.67
C HIS A 74 -1.04 -10.23 -5.13
N LEU A 75 -0.49 -10.59 -3.97
CA LEU A 75 -0.64 -11.92 -3.40
C LEU A 75 -2.05 -12.20 -2.82
N TYR A 76 -2.77 -11.16 -2.41
CA TYR A 76 -4.20 -11.24 -2.04
C TYR A 76 -5.05 -10.61 -3.15
N THR A 77 -5.49 -11.39 -4.12
CA THR A 77 -6.45 -10.95 -5.13
C THR A 77 -7.79 -11.65 -4.93
N PRO A 78 -8.92 -10.95 -5.08
CA PRO A 78 -9.06 -9.50 -5.19
C PRO A 78 -8.89 -8.78 -3.84
N LEU A 79 -8.48 -7.50 -3.86
CA LEU A 79 -8.45 -6.64 -2.67
C LEU A 79 -9.80 -5.97 -2.48
N VAL A 80 -10.44 -6.14 -1.31
CA VAL A 80 -11.64 -5.35 -0.95
C VAL A 80 -11.23 -3.94 -0.58
N VAL A 81 -11.83 -2.93 -1.23
CA VAL A 81 -11.43 -1.53 -1.12
C VAL A 81 -12.50 -0.63 -0.52
N TYR A 82 -12.09 0.59 -0.16
CA TYR A 82 -13.02 1.60 0.30
C TYR A 82 -13.85 2.17 -0.86
N ASP A 83 -15.15 2.28 -0.62
CA ASP A 83 -16.08 3.04 -1.43
C ASP A 83 -17.12 3.66 -0.50
N LYS A 84 -17.21 5.00 -0.54
CA LYS A 84 -18.13 5.82 0.26
C LYS A 84 -19.60 5.44 0.06
N HIS A 85 -19.96 4.87 -1.09
CA HIS A 85 -21.31 4.42 -1.39
C HIS A 85 -21.61 3.00 -0.88
N LYS A 86 -20.57 2.28 -0.44
CA LYS A 86 -20.62 0.86 -0.04
C LYS A 86 -20.16 0.65 1.40
N GLU A 87 -20.25 1.67 2.27
CA GLU A 87 -19.78 1.57 3.66
C GLU A 87 -20.44 0.43 4.44
N PHE A 88 -21.69 0.10 4.10
CA PHE A 88 -22.46 -1.01 4.68
C PHE A 88 -21.88 -2.41 4.37
N ILE A 89 -20.93 -2.51 3.44
CA ILE A 89 -20.15 -3.73 3.18
C ILE A 89 -18.90 -3.69 4.07
N LYS A 90 -18.86 -4.61 5.03
CA LYS A 90 -17.70 -4.90 5.87
C LYS A 90 -17.01 -6.16 5.35
N SER A 91 -15.71 -6.29 5.58
CA SER A 91 -14.94 -7.46 5.17
C SER A 91 -13.94 -7.89 6.24
N GLU A 92 -13.56 -9.16 6.18
CA GLU A 92 -12.49 -9.76 6.97
C GLU A 92 -11.59 -10.56 6.01
N PRO A 93 -10.31 -10.18 5.79
CA PRO A 93 -9.62 -9.02 6.36
C PRO A 93 -10.28 -7.66 6.08
N VAL A 94 -10.03 -6.69 6.96
CA VAL A 94 -10.62 -5.32 6.87
C VAL A 94 -10.32 -4.70 5.52
N LYS A 95 -11.31 -4.10 4.87
CA LYS A 95 -11.12 -3.41 3.56
C LYS A 95 -10.03 -2.35 3.63
N LEU A 96 -9.42 -2.04 2.48
CA LEU A 96 -8.48 -0.93 2.40
C LEU A 96 -9.15 0.37 2.85
N ASN A 97 -8.39 1.28 3.45
CA ASN A 97 -8.86 2.65 3.68
C ASN A 97 -8.81 3.48 2.38
N ASP A 98 -9.29 4.72 2.39
CA ASP A 98 -9.34 5.59 1.20
C ASP A 98 -7.94 5.83 0.59
N GLY A 99 -6.95 6.13 1.45
CA GLY A 99 -5.58 6.38 1.02
C GLY A 99 -4.87 5.13 0.47
N GLU A 100 -5.04 4.00 1.16
CA GLU A 100 -4.57 2.69 0.68
C GLU A 100 -5.20 2.32 -0.66
N THR A 101 -6.50 2.56 -0.81
CA THR A 101 -7.26 2.29 -2.04
C THR A 101 -6.71 3.13 -3.20
N GLU A 102 -6.50 4.43 -3.00
CA GLU A 102 -5.96 5.32 -4.02
C GLU A 102 -4.55 4.91 -4.45
N PHE A 103 -3.67 4.56 -3.49
CA PHE A 103 -2.33 4.06 -3.81
C PHE A 103 -2.38 2.81 -4.69
N VAL A 104 -3.16 1.80 -4.31
CA VAL A 104 -3.27 0.54 -5.08
C VAL A 104 -3.82 0.80 -6.48
N ARG A 105 -4.82 1.70 -6.63
CA ARG A 105 -5.34 2.10 -7.96
C ARG A 105 -4.27 2.73 -8.82
N LYS A 106 -3.58 3.76 -8.31
CA LYS A 106 -2.53 4.48 -9.05
C LYS A 106 -1.41 3.53 -9.48
N LEU A 107 -0.95 2.64 -8.59
CA LEU A 107 0.10 1.68 -8.89
C LEU A 107 -0.34 0.69 -9.99
N ARG A 108 -1.54 0.11 -9.86
CA ARG A 108 -2.09 -0.81 -10.85
C ARG A 108 -2.21 -0.17 -12.22
N ASP A 109 -2.76 1.04 -12.28
CA ASP A 109 -3.00 1.74 -13.54
C ASP A 109 -1.67 2.10 -14.22
N HIS A 110 -0.66 2.53 -13.46
CA HIS A 110 0.69 2.76 -13.95
C HIS A 110 1.36 1.50 -14.51
N ILE A 111 1.22 0.35 -13.84
CA ILE A 111 1.75 -0.94 -14.32
C ILE A 111 1.04 -1.38 -15.61
N LYS A 112 -0.30 -1.23 -15.69
CA LYS A 112 -1.08 -1.55 -16.90
C LYS A 112 -0.70 -0.69 -18.11
N GLN A 113 -0.27 0.55 -17.87
CA GLN A 113 0.25 1.44 -18.92
C GLN A 113 1.66 1.05 -19.40
N ASN A 114 2.20 -0.10 -18.96
CA ASN A 114 3.48 -0.67 -19.39
C ASN A 114 4.71 0.22 -19.15
N GLN A 115 4.72 1.04 -18.10
CA GLN A 115 5.86 1.90 -17.78
C GLN A 115 7.02 1.17 -17.05
N VAL A 116 6.92 -0.16 -16.88
CA VAL A 116 7.83 -0.98 -16.06
C VAL A 116 8.16 -2.35 -16.68
N LYS A 117 8.27 -2.43 -18.01
CA LYS A 117 8.33 -3.71 -18.77
C LYS A 117 9.41 -4.70 -18.32
N ASP A 118 10.56 -4.22 -17.85
CA ASP A 118 11.70 -5.08 -17.50
C ASP A 118 11.71 -5.51 -16.02
N LYS A 119 10.61 -5.26 -15.29
CA LYS A 119 10.53 -5.46 -13.85
C LYS A 119 9.34 -6.36 -13.50
N GLU A 120 9.60 -7.39 -12.70
CA GLU A 120 8.53 -8.12 -12.03
C GLU A 120 8.22 -7.41 -10.72
N ILE A 121 7.03 -6.83 -10.63
CA ILE A 121 6.57 -6.12 -9.44
C ILE A 121 5.53 -7.00 -8.77
N PHE A 122 5.66 -7.15 -7.45
CA PHE A 122 4.67 -7.77 -6.59
C PHE A 122 4.32 -6.81 -5.46
N LEU A 123 3.04 -6.70 -5.11
CA LEU A 123 2.60 -5.93 -3.95
C LEU A 123 1.99 -6.90 -2.92
N LEU A 124 2.33 -6.71 -1.66
CA LEU A 124 1.83 -7.49 -0.54
C LEU A 124 1.27 -6.54 0.52
N ARG A 125 0.03 -6.73 0.91
CA ARG A 125 -0.54 -6.06 2.08
C ARG A 125 -0.05 -6.71 3.37
N ASN A 126 0.39 -5.91 4.32
CA ASN A 126 0.86 -6.37 5.63
C ASN A 126 -0.29 -6.36 6.66
N LEU A 127 -1.08 -7.43 6.68
CA LEU A 127 -2.29 -7.55 7.52
C LEU A 127 -2.01 -7.75 9.01
N SER A 128 -0.93 -8.44 9.33
CA SER A 128 -0.69 -8.99 10.66
C SER A 128 -0.05 -8.01 11.61
N ARG A 129 0.52 -6.89 11.13
CA ARG A 129 1.40 -5.99 11.93
C ARG A 129 2.46 -6.77 12.76
N ILE A 130 2.76 -8.01 12.38
CA ILE A 130 3.58 -8.96 13.14
C ILE A 130 4.53 -9.68 12.16
N GLY A 131 4.01 -10.10 10.99
CA GLY A 131 4.69 -10.96 10.02
C GLY A 131 5.73 -10.29 9.13
N VAL A 132 6.23 -9.12 9.53
CA VAL A 132 7.48 -8.55 9.01
C VAL A 132 8.33 -8.20 10.23
N GLY A 133 8.92 -9.22 10.85
CA GLY A 133 9.62 -9.15 12.14
C GLY A 133 10.79 -8.16 12.23
N PHE A 134 11.13 -7.45 11.14
CA PHE A 134 12.21 -6.46 11.10
C PHE A 134 11.98 -5.26 12.01
N PHE A 135 10.72 -4.82 12.19
CA PHE A 135 10.40 -3.51 12.78
C PHE A 135 9.75 -3.57 14.17
N GLN A 136 9.72 -4.75 14.82
CA GLN A 136 9.04 -4.92 16.10
C GLN A 136 9.50 -3.91 17.16
N ASN A 137 10.79 -3.56 17.15
CA ASN A 137 11.38 -2.62 18.11
C ASN A 137 11.35 -1.15 17.67
N SER A 138 10.92 -0.84 16.43
CA SER A 138 10.77 0.56 15.95
C SER A 138 9.32 1.04 15.91
N GLY A 139 8.35 0.16 16.24
CA GLY A 139 6.92 0.50 16.23
C GLY A 139 6.38 0.90 14.85
N PHE A 140 7.11 0.59 13.77
CA PHE A 140 6.72 0.89 12.40
C PHE A 140 6.22 -0.36 11.70
N TYR A 141 4.96 -0.32 11.25
CA TYR A 141 4.35 -1.41 10.49
C TYR A 141 3.82 -0.80 9.19
N PRO A 142 4.53 -0.98 8.06
CA PRO A 142 4.05 -0.46 6.79
C PRO A 142 2.78 -1.20 6.40
N ASP A 143 1.86 -0.52 5.72
CA ASP A 143 0.62 -1.13 5.23
C ASP A 143 0.88 -2.07 4.03
N PHE A 144 1.92 -1.76 3.24
CA PHE A 144 2.31 -2.55 2.07
C PHE A 144 3.81 -2.82 1.99
N ILE A 145 4.15 -3.94 1.37
CA ILE A 145 5.49 -4.32 0.96
C ILE A 145 5.44 -4.53 -0.56
N MET A 146 6.18 -3.74 -1.31
CA MET A 146 6.33 -3.90 -2.74
C MET A 146 7.67 -4.56 -3.05
N TRP A 147 7.65 -5.70 -3.73
CA TRP A 147 8.83 -6.43 -4.19
C TRP A 147 9.03 -6.18 -5.68
N ILE A 148 10.16 -5.59 -6.03
CA ILE A 148 10.56 -5.34 -7.43
C ILE A 148 11.72 -6.26 -7.73
N LYS A 149 11.63 -7.04 -8.80
CA LYS A 149 12.70 -7.91 -9.31
C LYS A 149 13.11 -7.43 -10.69
N GLU A 150 14.41 -7.23 -10.88
CA GLU A 150 15.03 -6.86 -12.15
C GLU A 150 16.28 -7.72 -12.32
N ASN A 151 16.16 -8.79 -13.12
CA ASN A 151 17.18 -9.84 -13.22
C ASN A 151 17.50 -10.46 -11.83
N GLU A 152 18.77 -10.44 -11.43
CA GLU A 152 19.21 -10.95 -10.12
C GLU A 152 18.99 -9.95 -8.98
N LYS A 153 18.66 -8.69 -9.29
CA LYS A 153 18.44 -7.63 -8.30
C LYS A 153 17.02 -7.66 -7.76
N GLN A 154 16.89 -7.41 -6.47
CA GLN A 154 15.63 -7.38 -5.75
C GLN A 154 15.57 -6.13 -4.88
N THR A 155 14.48 -5.37 -4.99
CA THR A 155 14.20 -4.23 -4.12
C THR A 155 12.92 -4.50 -3.34
N MET A 156 13.02 -4.52 -2.01
CA MET A 156 11.89 -4.58 -1.10
C MET A 156 11.58 -3.17 -0.62
N VAL A 157 10.39 -2.66 -0.96
CA VAL A 157 9.95 -1.31 -0.63
C VAL A 157 8.81 -1.39 0.38
N PHE A 158 9.03 -0.84 1.56
CA PHE A 158 8.04 -0.71 2.62
C PHE A 158 7.28 0.60 2.46
N ILE A 159 5.96 0.52 2.27
CA ILE A 159 5.11 1.66 1.88
C ILE A 159 4.00 1.84 2.90
N ASP A 160 3.84 3.07 3.40
CA ASP A 160 2.88 3.44 4.44
C ASP A 160 2.06 4.67 3.98
N PRO A 161 0.90 4.48 3.34
CA PRO A 161 -0.03 5.55 3.02
C PRO A 161 -0.69 6.12 4.28
N LYS A 162 -0.22 7.28 4.76
CA LYS A 162 -0.68 7.84 6.04
C LYS A 162 -0.84 9.36 6.07
N GLY A 163 -1.61 9.84 7.04
CA GLY A 163 -1.67 11.27 7.36
C GLY A 163 -0.48 11.69 8.22
N ILE A 164 0.26 12.71 7.77
CA ILE A 164 1.45 13.24 8.48
C ILE A 164 1.28 14.69 8.96
N ARG A 165 0.05 15.21 9.03
CA ARG A 165 -0.22 16.61 9.46
C ARG A 165 0.28 16.91 10.88
N ASN A 166 0.35 15.89 11.73
CA ASN A 166 0.78 16.01 13.12
C ASN A 166 2.24 15.57 13.32
N THR A 167 2.93 15.19 12.24
CA THR A 167 4.36 14.90 12.29
C THR A 167 5.10 16.23 12.27
N GLY A 168 5.85 16.53 13.32
CA GLY A 168 6.38 17.88 13.55
C GLY A 168 7.66 18.21 12.78
N ASN A 169 8.50 17.23 12.48
CA ASN A 169 9.81 17.44 11.87
C ASN A 169 10.37 16.13 11.28
N PHE A 170 11.50 16.22 10.57
CA PHE A 170 12.10 15.04 9.97
C PHE A 170 12.66 14.04 10.99
N ASN A 171 12.94 14.43 12.23
CA ASN A 171 13.49 13.53 13.25
C ASN A 171 12.47 12.53 13.82
N ASP A 172 11.22 12.59 13.36
CA ASP A 172 10.23 11.55 13.65
C ASP A 172 10.76 10.16 13.25
N GLU A 173 10.64 9.20 14.16
CA GLU A 173 11.22 7.86 13.99
C GLU A 173 10.68 7.12 12.76
N LYS A 174 9.41 7.36 12.40
CA LYS A 174 8.79 6.75 11.21
C LYS A 174 9.36 7.36 9.94
N ILE A 175 9.63 8.67 9.95
CA ILE A 175 10.29 9.34 8.83
C ILE A 175 11.73 8.84 8.70
N GLN A 176 12.48 8.73 9.80
CA GLN A 176 13.89 8.30 9.76
C GLN A 176 14.07 6.83 9.31
N LEU A 177 12.99 6.06 9.15
CA LEU A 177 13.09 4.66 8.76
C LEU A 177 13.80 4.44 7.43
N HIS A 178 13.63 5.34 6.46
CA HIS A 178 14.34 5.24 5.17
C HIS A 178 15.87 5.22 5.31
N LYS A 179 16.41 5.80 6.39
CA LYS A 179 17.83 5.73 6.73
C LYS A 179 18.15 4.49 7.54
N ASN A 180 17.38 4.24 8.61
CA ASN A 180 17.64 3.14 9.54
C ASN A 180 17.56 1.77 8.87
N ILE A 181 16.69 1.61 7.86
CA ILE A 181 16.55 0.37 7.11
C ILE A 181 17.81 0.01 6.31
N LYS A 182 18.69 0.97 6.04
CA LYS A 182 19.97 0.71 5.37
C LYS A 182 20.97 -0.02 6.26
N ASP A 183 20.82 0.05 7.58
CA ASP A 183 21.66 -0.75 8.46
C ASP A 183 21.22 -2.22 8.42
N LEU A 184 19.92 -2.50 8.33
CA LEU A 184 19.41 -3.85 8.04
C LEU A 184 19.86 -4.36 6.67
N GLU A 185 19.84 -3.52 5.63
CA GLU A 185 20.34 -3.88 4.30
C GLU A 185 21.80 -4.34 4.36
N LYS A 186 22.65 -3.64 5.13
CA LYS A 186 24.05 -4.02 5.37
C LYS A 186 24.17 -5.33 6.17
N GLU A 187 23.34 -5.54 7.18
CA GLU A 187 23.33 -6.77 7.98
C GLU A 187 22.94 -8.01 7.15
N ILE A 188 21.99 -7.87 6.22
CA ILE A 188 21.64 -8.93 5.26
C ILE A 188 22.85 -9.30 4.40
N ASN A 189 23.72 -8.33 4.10
CA ASN A 189 24.98 -8.49 3.37
C ASN A 189 24.84 -9.24 2.03
N LYS A 190 23.74 -8.99 1.32
CA LYS A 190 23.50 -9.50 -0.04
C LYS A 190 23.47 -8.34 -1.01
N SER A 191 24.48 -8.28 -1.88
CA SER A 191 24.67 -7.18 -2.85
C SER A 191 23.52 -7.02 -3.85
N ASN A 192 22.67 -8.05 -3.99
CA ASN A 192 21.54 -8.05 -4.89
C ASN A 192 20.20 -7.70 -4.21
N ILE A 193 20.19 -7.41 -2.90
CA ILE A 193 19.00 -7.02 -2.15
C ILE A 193 19.13 -5.55 -1.71
N LYS A 194 18.11 -4.76 -2.05
CA LYS A 194 17.94 -3.37 -1.62
C LYS A 194 16.68 -3.25 -0.78
N LEU A 195 16.77 -2.55 0.35
CA LEU A 195 15.63 -2.27 1.22
C LEU A 195 15.32 -0.77 1.17
N GLU A 196 14.09 -0.41 0.85
CA GLU A 196 13.62 0.97 0.84
C GLU A 196 12.40 1.14 1.72
N SER A 197 12.23 2.32 2.28
CA SER A 197 11.01 2.70 3.00
C SER A 197 10.54 4.05 2.52
N MET A 198 9.23 4.23 2.42
CA MET A 198 8.61 5.49 2.05
C MET A 198 7.25 5.70 2.69
N ILE A 199 6.93 6.96 2.94
CA ILE A 199 5.62 7.39 3.40
C ILE A 199 4.90 8.05 2.23
N LEU A 200 3.69 7.59 1.95
CA LEU A 200 2.80 8.26 1.00
C LEU A 200 1.83 9.13 1.80
N SER A 201 2.09 10.43 1.84
CA SER A 201 1.25 11.38 2.55
C SER A 201 -0.12 11.49 1.89
N VAL A 202 -1.15 10.98 2.56
CA VAL A 202 -2.56 11.21 2.19
C VAL A 202 -3.00 12.65 2.53
N SER A 203 -2.16 13.39 3.25
CA SER A 203 -2.37 14.80 3.55
C SER A 203 -1.70 15.68 2.51
N GLU A 204 -2.44 16.65 1.98
CA GLU A 204 -1.91 17.61 1.01
C GLU A 204 -0.66 18.34 1.52
N TYR A 205 0.30 18.56 0.61
CA TYR A 205 1.55 19.26 0.92
C TYR A 205 1.33 20.62 1.59
N LYS A 206 0.36 21.41 1.10
CA LYS A 206 0.04 22.73 1.65
C LYS A 206 -0.38 22.68 3.12
N ASN A 207 -1.00 21.58 3.56
CA ASN A 207 -1.47 21.42 4.93
C ASN A 207 -0.38 20.87 5.84
N VAL A 208 0.42 19.92 5.35
CA VAL A 208 1.58 19.40 6.08
C VAL A 208 2.60 20.50 6.32
N LYS A 209 2.96 21.25 5.26
CA LYS A 209 3.99 22.30 5.31
C LYS A 209 3.76 23.30 6.44
N LYS A 210 2.52 23.71 6.72
CA LYS A 210 2.22 24.74 7.73
C LYS A 210 2.70 24.40 9.14
N ASN A 211 2.68 23.12 9.49
CA ASN A 211 2.96 22.63 10.84
C ASN A 211 4.25 21.81 10.90
N PHE A 212 4.96 21.67 9.79
CA PHE A 212 6.18 20.88 9.67
C PHE A 212 7.40 21.78 9.75
N GLU A 213 8.35 21.42 10.63
CA GLU A 213 9.53 22.23 10.96
C GLU A 213 9.11 23.68 11.30
N VAL A 214 9.69 24.67 10.60
CA VAL A 214 9.39 26.09 10.75
C VAL A 214 8.42 26.63 9.67
N GLY A 215 7.69 25.75 9.00
CA GLY A 215 6.67 26.15 8.01
C GLY A 215 7.21 26.44 6.60
N LYS A 216 8.51 26.22 6.36
CA LYS A 216 9.21 26.62 5.12
C LYS A 216 9.70 25.48 4.25
N THR A 217 9.60 24.24 4.73
CA THR A 217 10.06 23.03 4.05
C THR A 217 9.49 22.94 2.63
N LYS A 218 10.38 22.74 1.65
CA LYS A 218 10.02 22.56 0.24
C LYS A 218 9.54 21.13 -0.01
N LYS A 219 8.72 20.91 -1.05
CA LYS A 219 8.25 19.57 -1.43
C LYS A 219 9.43 18.62 -1.70
N GLU A 220 10.46 19.09 -2.39
CA GLU A 220 11.71 18.35 -2.64
C GLU A 220 12.41 17.87 -1.36
N GLU A 221 12.34 18.64 -0.27
CA GLU A 221 12.94 18.22 1.01
C GLU A 221 12.17 17.05 1.64
N PHE A 222 10.85 16.97 1.45
CA PHE A 222 10.07 15.80 1.82
C PHE A 222 10.43 14.59 0.95
N GLU A 223 10.57 14.79 -0.37
CA GLU A 223 10.93 13.74 -1.32
C GLU A 223 12.31 13.15 -1.00
N ASN A 224 13.29 14.00 -0.66
CA ASN A 224 14.62 13.58 -0.20
C ASN A 224 14.60 12.79 1.13
N ASN A 225 13.54 12.91 1.91
CA ASN A 225 13.31 12.10 3.12
C ASN A 225 12.28 10.98 2.88
N HIS A 226 12.07 10.59 1.62
CA HIS A 226 11.19 9.51 1.18
C HIS A 226 9.72 9.71 1.59
N ILE A 227 9.29 10.97 1.62
CA ILE A 227 7.89 11.35 1.81
C ILE A 227 7.37 11.87 0.48
N LEU A 228 6.47 11.12 -0.14
CA LEU A 228 5.79 11.50 -1.38
C LEU A 228 4.34 11.87 -1.07
N PHE A 229 3.76 12.79 -1.81
CA PHE A 229 2.39 13.26 -1.57
C PHE A 229 1.42 12.63 -2.57
N MET A 230 0.29 12.09 -2.09
CA MET A 230 -0.65 11.37 -2.95
C MET A 230 -1.38 12.27 -3.96
N ASP A 231 -1.45 13.57 -3.66
CA ASP A 231 -1.98 14.61 -4.54
C ASP A 231 -1.09 14.90 -5.77
N ASP A 232 0.10 14.28 -5.84
CA ASP A 232 0.98 14.37 -7.00
C ASP A 232 0.52 13.42 -8.13
N GLU A 233 0.28 13.98 -9.32
CA GLU A 233 -0.08 13.19 -10.50
C GLU A 233 1.04 12.22 -10.91
N ASN A 234 2.30 12.58 -10.62
CA ASN A 234 3.48 11.77 -10.91
C ASN A 234 3.92 10.91 -9.72
N LEU A 235 3.05 10.68 -8.72
CA LEU A 235 3.36 9.91 -7.52
C LEU A 235 4.08 8.60 -7.83
N ILE A 236 3.51 7.77 -8.69
CA ILE A 236 4.04 6.42 -8.94
C ILE A 236 5.37 6.49 -9.71
N ASN A 237 5.51 7.43 -10.65
CA ASN A 237 6.80 7.71 -11.30
C ASN A 237 7.87 8.03 -10.25
N LYS A 238 7.55 8.90 -9.29
CA LYS A 238 8.47 9.25 -8.20
C LYS A 238 8.80 8.07 -7.30
N VAL A 239 7.82 7.21 -6.98
CA VAL A 239 8.05 5.94 -6.26
C VAL A 239 9.13 5.13 -6.99
N PHE A 240 8.98 4.88 -8.29
CA PHE A 240 9.95 4.12 -9.07
C PHE A 240 11.30 4.83 -9.19
N THR A 241 11.33 6.14 -9.38
CA THR A 241 12.59 6.92 -9.40
C THR A 241 13.35 6.83 -8.07
N CYS A 242 12.66 6.79 -6.93
CA CYS A 242 13.30 6.63 -5.62
C CYS A 242 13.90 5.23 -5.43
N VAL A 243 13.21 4.18 -5.89
CA VAL A 243 13.55 2.79 -5.51
C VAL A 243 14.33 2.04 -6.59
N CYS A 244 14.19 2.43 -7.85
CA CYS A 244 14.92 1.85 -8.98
C CYS A 244 16.17 2.68 -9.30
N ASP A 245 17.22 2.01 -9.77
CA ASP A 245 18.41 2.70 -10.28
C ASP A 245 17.99 3.47 -11.55
N MET A 246 18.24 4.78 -11.61
CA MET A 246 17.78 5.72 -12.65
C MET A 246 18.20 5.40 -14.10
N LYS A 247 18.85 4.27 -14.38
CA LYS A 247 19.39 3.97 -15.71
C LYS A 247 18.35 3.57 -16.75
N ASN A 248 17.16 3.07 -16.38
CA ASN A 248 16.29 2.36 -17.33
C ASN A 248 14.88 2.92 -17.54
N ILE A 249 14.55 4.14 -17.09
CA ILE A 249 13.17 4.66 -17.23
C ILE A 249 12.92 5.33 -18.61
N TYR A 250 13.97 5.63 -19.39
CA TYR A 250 13.84 6.41 -20.63
C TYR A 250 14.38 5.76 -21.92
N GLU A 251 14.85 4.51 -21.91
CA GLU A 251 15.38 3.86 -23.14
C GLU A 251 14.28 3.25 -24.05
N GLY A 252 13.02 3.66 -23.89
CA GLY A 252 11.88 3.09 -24.61
C GLY A 252 11.14 4.02 -25.59
N VAL A 253 11.72 5.18 -25.92
CA VAL A 253 11.15 6.12 -26.90
C VAL A 253 12.23 6.53 -27.90
N GLU A 254 12.48 5.67 -28.88
CA GLU A 254 12.96 6.05 -30.22
C GLU A 254 11.92 5.62 -31.25
#